data_AF-A0A183PM97-F1
#
_entry.id   AF-A0A183PM97-F1
#
_cell.length_a   1.000
_cell.length_b   1.000
_cell.length_c   1.000
_cell.angle_alpha   90.00
_cell.angle_beta   90.00
_cell.angle_gamma   90.00
#
_symmetry.space_group_name_H-M   'P 1'
#
loop_
_entity.id
_entity.type
_entity.pdbx_description
1 polymer ?
#
loop_
_entity_poly.entity_id
_entity_poly.type
_entity_poly.pdbx_seq_one_letter_code
_entity_poly.pdbx_strand_id
1 'polypeptide(L)'
;MQDNQSLRIPYYRLHPGRNRFCCHGRGVFSRDMCIFTITLLLIISVTVLFFAFDCRFLTPILTPAVPILAAIQFLYVVTAFLRTAFTDPGIIPRATRPEVEWTELSISTGDVSVNDSNNKSEHDVNAVRTYPPGARTRQILIGDHLVKINYCHSCRIFRPPRASHCSSCDNCVGKSL
;
A
#
# COMPACT_ATOMS: atom_id res chain seq x y z
N MET A 1 9.73 30.76 12.56
CA MET A 1 8.60 31.68 12.85
C MET A 1 7.78 31.81 11.57
N GLN A 2 6.44 31.84 11.71
CA GLN A 2 5.35 31.68 10.71
C GLN A 2 5.10 30.22 10.30
N ASP A 3 3.94 29.58 10.53
CA ASP A 3 2.63 30.13 10.90
C ASP A 3 1.78 29.19 11.77
N ASN A 4 0.96 29.86 12.58
CA ASN A 4 -0.07 29.37 13.48
C ASN A 4 -1.09 28.46 12.79
N GLN A 5 -1.64 27.50 13.56
CA GLN A 5 -2.93 26.88 13.27
C GLN A 5 -3.14 26.50 11.80
N SER A 6 -2.35 25.55 11.28
CA SER A 6 -2.84 24.79 10.15
C SER A 6 -4.16 24.16 10.61
N LEU A 7 -5.30 24.64 10.11
CA LEU A 7 -6.54 23.88 10.02
C LEU A 7 -6.12 22.42 9.82
N ARG A 8 -6.51 21.50 10.71
CA ARG A 8 -6.12 20.08 10.57
C ARG A 8 -6.78 19.54 9.30
N ILE A 9 -6.18 19.79 8.16
CA ILE A 9 -6.65 19.29 6.88
C ILE A 9 -6.37 17.79 6.93
N PRO A 10 -7.41 16.94 6.83
CA PRO A 10 -7.22 15.52 6.97
C PRO A 10 -6.39 14.97 5.80
N TYR A 11 -5.50 14.01 6.08
CA TYR A 11 -4.50 13.50 5.13
C TYR A 11 -5.09 13.07 3.78
N TYR A 12 -6.29 12.47 3.77
CA TYR A 12 -6.96 12.03 2.54
C TYR A 12 -7.25 13.17 1.53
N ARG A 13 -7.24 14.43 1.96
CA ARG A 13 -7.35 15.62 1.10
C ARG A 13 -6.01 16.06 0.51
N LEU A 14 -4.90 15.73 1.18
CA LEU A 14 -3.54 16.09 0.81
C LEU A 14 -2.77 14.93 0.18
N HIS A 15 -3.41 13.77 0.02
CA HIS A 15 -2.77 12.54 -0.41
C HIS A 15 -2.16 12.71 -1.83
N PRO A 16 -0.84 12.54 -1.99
CA PRO A 16 -0.13 12.86 -3.24
C PRO A 16 -0.22 11.77 -4.32
N GLY A 17 -0.98 10.69 -4.09
CA GLY A 17 -1.16 9.58 -5.04
C GLY A 17 -2.40 9.71 -5.93
N ARG A 18 -2.64 8.68 -6.75
CA ARG A 18 -3.80 8.60 -7.65
C ARG A 18 -5.02 7.96 -7.01
N ASN A 19 -4.88 7.48 -5.78
CA ASN A 19 -5.99 6.93 -5.01
C ASN A 19 -7.07 7.98 -4.75
N ARG A 20 -8.29 7.50 -4.66
CA ARG A 20 -9.45 8.29 -4.28
C ARG A 20 -9.95 7.78 -2.95
N PHE A 21 -10.54 8.67 -2.17
CA PHE A 21 -11.02 8.36 -0.84
C PHE A 21 -12.55 8.51 -0.79
N CYS A 22 -13.23 7.55 -0.16
CA CYS A 22 -14.66 7.62 0.11
C CYS A 22 -14.92 7.75 1.62
N CYS A 23 -16.17 8.07 1.99
CA CYS A 23 -16.62 8.09 3.39
C CYS A 23 -15.74 8.93 4.33
N HIS A 24 -15.37 10.16 3.93
CA HIS A 24 -14.49 11.05 4.70
C HIS A 24 -13.10 10.47 5.01
N GLY A 25 -12.55 9.65 4.11
CA GLY A 25 -11.22 9.07 4.27
C GLY A 25 -11.20 7.68 4.91
N ARG A 26 -12.38 7.07 5.17
CA ARG A 26 -12.48 5.73 5.74
C ARG A 26 -12.29 4.59 4.75
N GLY A 27 -12.42 4.86 3.45
CA GLY A 27 -12.14 3.88 2.40
C GLY A 27 -11.21 4.48 1.35
N VAL A 28 -10.30 3.65 0.85
CA VAL A 28 -9.32 4.02 -0.18
C VAL A 28 -9.55 3.14 -1.39
N PHE A 29 -9.64 3.73 -2.58
CA PHE A 29 -9.84 2.99 -3.82
C PHE A 29 -8.88 3.43 -4.92
N SER A 30 -8.70 2.55 -5.91
CA SER A 30 -7.89 2.84 -7.10
C SER A 30 -8.60 3.83 -8.03
N ARG A 31 -7.86 4.56 -8.86
CA ARG A 31 -8.43 5.56 -9.78
C ARG A 31 -9.51 4.98 -10.70
N ASP A 32 -9.36 3.73 -11.11
CA ASP A 32 -10.16 3.10 -12.15
C ASP A 32 -11.42 2.43 -11.59
N MET A 33 -12.37 3.26 -11.17
CA MET A 33 -13.67 2.86 -10.61
C MET A 33 -14.56 2.03 -11.56
N CYS A 34 -14.27 2.02 -12.85
CA CYS A 34 -15.06 1.30 -13.85
C CYS A 34 -15.11 -0.21 -13.58
N ILE A 35 -13.95 -0.81 -13.28
CA ILE A 35 -13.85 -2.26 -13.04
C ILE A 35 -14.63 -2.64 -11.77
N PHE A 36 -14.54 -1.81 -10.73
CA PHE A 36 -15.31 -1.98 -9.49
C PHE A 36 -16.82 -1.95 -9.77
N THR A 37 -17.30 -0.96 -10.52
CA THR A 37 -18.74 -0.85 -10.83
C THR A 37 -19.23 -2.02 -11.68
N ILE A 38 -18.46 -2.43 -12.71
CA ILE A 38 -18.82 -3.57 -13.56
C ILE A 38 -18.89 -4.86 -12.76
N THR A 39 -17.89 -5.14 -11.91
CA THR A 39 -17.87 -6.34 -11.07
C THR A 39 -19.03 -6.37 -10.07
N LEU A 40 -19.34 -5.24 -9.44
CA LEU A 40 -20.49 -5.13 -8.54
C LEU A 40 -21.81 -5.38 -9.28
N LEU A 41 -22.00 -4.77 -10.46
CA LEU A 41 -23.19 -4.98 -11.28
C LEU A 41 -23.33 -6.43 -11.74
N LEU A 42 -22.22 -7.08 -12.11
CA LEU A 42 -22.21 -8.48 -12.50
C LEU A 42 -22.61 -9.40 -11.33
N ILE A 43 -22.05 -9.18 -10.14
CA ILE A 43 -22.39 -9.92 -8.92
C ILE A 43 -23.88 -9.79 -8.60
N ILE A 44 -24.42 -8.57 -8.64
CA ILE A 44 -25.83 -8.30 -8.39
C ILE A 44 -26.70 -8.96 -9.47
N SER A 45 -26.36 -8.78 -10.73
CA SER A 45 -27.13 -9.29 -11.87
C SER A 45 -27.26 -10.81 -11.85
N VAL A 46 -26.14 -11.53 -11.69
CA VAL A 46 -26.14 -13.00 -11.63
C VAL A 46 -26.95 -13.49 -10.43
N THR A 47 -26.82 -12.82 -9.28
CA THR A 47 -27.58 -13.19 -8.07
C THR A 47 -29.08 -12.97 -8.27
N VAL A 48 -29.49 -11.82 -8.81
CA VAL A 48 -30.91 -11.52 -9.09
C VAL A 48 -31.49 -12.54 -10.06
N LEU A 49 -30.74 -12.91 -11.10
CA LEU A 49 -31.18 -13.90 -12.09
C LEU A 49 -31.42 -15.27 -11.43
N PHE A 50 -30.49 -15.71 -10.57
CA PHE A 50 -30.63 -16.94 -9.80
C PHE A 50 -31.89 -16.93 -8.90
N PHE A 51 -32.16 -15.83 -8.21
CA PHE A 51 -33.37 -15.73 -7.39
C PHE A 51 -34.67 -15.69 -8.22
N ALA A 52 -34.65 -15.02 -9.37
CA ALA A 52 -35.83 -14.86 -10.22
C ALA A 52 -36.25 -16.18 -10.91
N PHE A 53 -35.29 -16.96 -11.39
CA PHE A 53 -35.53 -18.18 -12.15
C PHE A 53 -35.35 -19.45 -11.31
N ASP A 54 -34.13 -19.67 -10.81
CA ASP A 54 -33.78 -20.93 -10.15
C ASP A 54 -34.49 -21.08 -8.81
N CYS A 55 -34.43 -20.08 -7.92
CA CYS A 55 -35.08 -20.17 -6.61
C CYS A 55 -36.61 -20.28 -6.73
N ARG A 56 -37.23 -19.61 -7.71
CA ARG A 56 -38.67 -19.70 -7.94
C ARG A 56 -39.09 -21.13 -8.30
N PHE A 57 -38.26 -21.84 -9.05
CA PHE A 57 -38.52 -23.22 -9.48
C PHE A 57 -38.09 -24.27 -8.43
N LEU A 58 -36.90 -24.14 -7.84
CA LEU A 58 -36.32 -25.12 -6.90
C LEU A 58 -36.97 -25.10 -5.51
N THR A 59 -37.39 -23.94 -5.00
CA THR A 59 -37.93 -23.80 -3.64
C THR A 59 -39.15 -24.71 -3.37
N PRO A 60 -40.17 -24.77 -4.23
CA PRO A 60 -41.32 -25.64 -3.99
C PRO A 60 -41.00 -27.14 -4.15
N ILE A 61 -39.95 -27.50 -4.89
CA ILE A 61 -39.62 -28.89 -5.23
C ILE A 61 -38.68 -29.51 -4.20
N LEU A 62 -37.68 -28.75 -3.73
CA LEU A 62 -36.58 -29.29 -2.94
C LEU A 62 -36.63 -28.83 -1.48
N THR A 63 -36.36 -27.54 -1.22
CA THR A 63 -36.34 -26.98 0.14
C THR A 63 -36.15 -25.45 0.11
N PRO A 64 -36.77 -24.71 1.04
CA PRO A 64 -36.51 -23.28 1.23
C PRO A 64 -35.11 -22.96 1.77
N ALA A 65 -34.29 -23.96 2.15
CA ALA A 65 -32.92 -23.72 2.59
C ALA A 65 -32.01 -23.15 1.48
N VAL A 66 -32.30 -23.48 0.21
CA VAL A 66 -31.51 -23.04 -0.96
C VAL A 66 -31.45 -21.51 -1.08
N PRO A 67 -32.58 -20.76 -1.15
CA PRO A 67 -32.53 -19.31 -1.23
C PRO A 67 -31.92 -18.65 0.02
N ILE A 68 -32.04 -19.27 1.20
CA ILE A 68 -31.44 -18.76 2.45
C ILE A 68 -29.91 -18.82 2.36
N LEU A 69 -29.34 -19.96 1.99
CA LEU A 69 -27.89 -20.11 1.83
C LEU A 69 -27.34 -19.21 0.73
N ALA A 70 -28.06 -19.09 -0.39
CA ALA A 70 -27.68 -18.18 -1.47
C ALA A 70 -27.64 -16.72 -1.02
N ALA A 71 -28.62 -16.29 -0.20
CA ALA A 71 -28.64 -14.93 0.35
C ALA A 71 -27.46 -14.67 1.31
N ILE A 72 -27.13 -15.64 2.17
CA ILE A 72 -25.97 -15.56 3.07
C ILE A 72 -24.68 -15.46 2.25
N GLN A 73 -24.51 -16.32 1.24
CA GLN A 73 -23.33 -16.32 0.37
C GLN A 73 -23.21 -14.99 -0.39
N PHE A 74 -24.31 -14.44 -0.90
CA PHE A 74 -24.31 -13.13 -1.56
C PHE A 74 -23.82 -12.03 -0.62
N LEU A 75 -24.34 -11.96 0.61
CA LEU A 75 -23.89 -10.98 1.61
C LEU A 75 -22.41 -11.17 1.95
N TYR A 76 -21.94 -12.41 2.08
CA TYR A 76 -20.53 -12.69 2.29
C TYR A 76 -19.65 -12.20 1.13
N VAL A 77 -20.03 -12.50 -0.11
CA VAL A 77 -19.28 -12.06 -1.30
C VAL A 77 -19.25 -10.54 -1.42
N VAL A 78 -20.40 -9.88 -1.23
CA VAL A 78 -20.47 -8.41 -1.29
C VAL A 78 -19.62 -7.79 -0.18
N THR A 79 -19.71 -8.27 1.06
CA THR A 79 -18.90 -7.72 2.16
C THR A 79 -17.41 -7.97 1.97
N ALA A 80 -17.00 -9.15 1.49
CA ALA A 80 -15.62 -9.45 1.15
C ALA A 80 -15.12 -8.56 0.00
N PHE A 81 -15.91 -8.39 -1.06
CA PHE A 81 -15.61 -7.51 -2.17
C PHE A 81 -15.41 -6.07 -1.72
N LEU A 82 -16.38 -5.51 -0.97
CA LEU A 82 -16.28 -4.14 -0.44
C LEU A 82 -15.07 -3.98 0.49
N ARG A 83 -14.79 -4.96 1.35
CA ARG A 83 -13.58 -4.96 2.18
C ARG A 83 -12.33 -4.89 1.31
N THR A 84 -12.18 -5.77 0.33
CA THR A 84 -11.00 -5.76 -0.54
C THR A 84 -10.88 -4.47 -1.37
N ALA A 85 -12.00 -3.89 -1.81
CA ALA A 85 -12.04 -2.70 -2.66
C ALA A 85 -11.72 -1.41 -1.90
N PHE A 86 -12.07 -1.33 -0.61
CA PHE A 86 -11.91 -0.12 0.20
C PHE A 86 -10.81 -0.19 1.26
N THR A 87 -10.20 -1.37 1.46
CA THR A 87 -9.10 -1.55 2.41
C THR A 87 -7.83 -0.93 1.85
N ASP A 88 -7.12 -0.22 2.71
CA ASP A 88 -5.79 0.31 2.39
C ASP A 88 -4.82 -0.87 2.10
N PRO A 89 -4.18 -0.92 0.93
CA PRO A 89 -3.19 -1.95 0.60
C PRO A 89 -1.89 -1.84 1.42
N GLY A 90 -1.79 -0.91 2.37
CA GLY A 90 -0.60 -0.62 3.16
C GLY A 90 0.22 0.50 2.54
N ILE A 91 -0.42 1.62 2.17
CA ILE A 91 0.22 2.78 1.56
C ILE A 91 1.30 3.33 2.49
N ILE A 92 2.53 3.40 1.98
CA ILE A 92 3.67 4.00 2.67
C ILE A 92 3.66 5.50 2.35
N PRO A 93 3.68 6.40 3.38
CA PRO A 93 3.70 7.82 3.15
C PRO A 93 4.97 8.23 2.38
N ARG A 94 4.83 9.22 1.50
CA ARG A 94 5.97 9.80 0.78
C ARG A 94 6.85 10.57 1.74
N ALA A 95 8.16 10.57 1.47
CA ALA A 95 9.11 11.34 2.24
C ALA A 95 8.74 12.83 2.27
N THR A 96 8.86 13.42 3.44
CA THR A 96 8.79 14.86 3.64
C THR A 96 9.96 15.55 2.93
N ARG A 97 9.84 16.85 2.65
CA ARG A 97 10.91 17.63 2.01
C ARG A 97 12.30 17.44 2.66
N PRO A 98 12.45 17.55 4.01
CA PRO A 98 13.76 17.31 4.63
C PRO A 98 14.23 15.88 4.44
N GLU A 99 13.36 14.86 4.57
CA GLU A 99 13.74 13.46 4.36
C GLU A 99 14.21 13.20 2.92
N VAL A 100 13.57 13.83 1.93
CA VAL A 100 14.01 13.75 0.53
C VAL A 100 15.40 14.34 0.38
N GLU A 101 15.67 15.52 0.96
CA GLU A 101 16.97 16.17 0.89
C GLU A 101 18.07 15.32 1.52
N TRP A 102 17.83 14.77 2.73
CA TRP A 102 18.76 13.83 3.37
C TRP A 102 18.98 12.56 2.54
N THR A 103 17.93 12.05 1.91
CA THR A 103 18.00 10.85 1.07
C THR A 103 18.78 11.11 -0.21
N GLU A 104 18.57 12.24 -0.87
CA GLU A 104 19.28 12.65 -2.08
C GLU A 104 20.75 12.96 -1.77
N LEU A 105 21.05 13.60 -0.64
CA LEU A 105 22.41 13.84 -0.16
C LEU A 105 23.14 12.51 0.09
N SER A 106 22.52 11.60 0.85
CA SER A 106 23.14 10.28 1.10
C SER A 106 23.27 9.43 -0.17
N ILE A 107 22.42 9.63 -1.18
CA ILE A 107 22.64 9.05 -2.52
C ILE A 107 23.84 9.72 -3.20
N SER A 108 23.98 11.05 -3.15
CA SER A 108 25.03 11.77 -3.87
C SER A 108 26.42 11.62 -3.25
N THR A 109 26.52 11.59 -1.91
CA THR A 109 27.80 11.49 -1.20
C THR A 109 28.20 10.04 -0.89
N GLY A 110 27.27 9.10 -0.99
CA GLY A 110 27.42 7.79 -0.35
C GLY A 110 27.26 7.90 1.18
N ASP A 111 27.09 6.75 1.83
CA ASP A 111 26.99 6.69 3.29
C ASP A 111 28.40 6.88 3.88
N VAL A 112 28.74 8.11 4.24
CA VAL A 112 29.99 8.45 4.93
C VAL A 112 29.87 7.99 6.39
N SER A 113 30.74 7.09 6.83
CA SER A 113 30.98 6.88 8.25
C SER A 113 31.59 8.18 8.80
N VAL A 114 30.85 8.91 9.63
CA VAL A 114 31.44 9.97 10.47
C VAL A 114 32.40 9.27 11.43
N ASN A 115 33.67 9.18 11.02
CA ASN A 115 34.74 8.81 11.94
C ASN A 115 34.93 9.99 12.89
N ASP A 116 34.29 9.91 14.05
CA ASP A 116 34.77 10.65 15.20
C ASP A 116 36.10 10.01 15.62
N SER A 117 37.18 10.71 15.27
CA SER A 117 38.47 10.76 15.96
C SER A 117 39.22 9.45 16.29
N ASN A 118 40.36 9.28 15.61
CA ASN A 118 41.62 8.72 16.16
C ASN A 118 41.53 7.44 17.03
N ASN A 119 41.55 6.26 16.40
CA ASN A 119 42.55 5.24 16.73
C ASN A 119 42.53 4.08 15.72
N LYS A 120 43.72 3.77 15.22
CA LYS A 120 44.00 2.69 14.28
C LYS A 120 44.13 1.39 15.08
N SER A 121 43.11 0.54 15.06
CA SER A 121 43.27 -0.88 15.42
C SER A 121 42.67 -1.76 14.33
N GLU A 122 43.59 -2.35 13.59
CA GLU A 122 43.43 -3.34 12.54
C GLU A 122 42.98 -4.66 13.16
N HIS A 123 41.66 -4.87 13.26
CA HIS A 123 41.06 -6.19 13.40
C HIS A 123 39.61 -6.16 12.87
N ASP A 124 39.41 -6.84 11.75
CA ASP A 124 38.18 -6.95 10.95
C ASP A 124 36.92 -7.26 11.74
N VAL A 125 35.84 -6.47 11.54
CA VAL A 125 34.52 -6.93 10.98
C VAL A 125 33.59 -5.78 10.54
N ASN A 126 33.87 -4.50 10.83
CA ASN A 126 32.94 -3.39 10.54
C ASN A 126 33.31 -2.54 9.31
N ALA A 127 33.56 -3.21 8.19
CA ALA A 127 33.36 -2.58 6.87
C ALA A 127 31.85 -2.33 6.70
N VAL A 128 31.32 -1.33 7.40
CA VAL A 128 29.92 -0.88 7.31
C VAL A 128 29.75 -0.19 5.97
N ARG A 129 29.63 -1.04 4.95
CA ARG A 129 29.17 -0.87 3.57
C ARG A 129 28.95 0.58 3.15
N THR A 130 30.04 1.27 2.81
CA THR A 130 30.00 2.52 2.06
C THR A 130 29.36 2.23 0.69
N TYR A 131 28.17 2.76 0.42
CA TYR A 131 27.60 2.70 -0.94
C TYR A 131 28.32 3.71 -1.83
N PRO A 132 28.60 3.35 -3.09
CA PRO A 132 29.22 4.29 -4.00
C PRO A 132 28.29 5.50 -4.21
N PRO A 133 28.86 6.72 -4.32
CA PRO A 133 28.15 7.91 -4.77
C PRO A 133 27.27 7.61 -5.99
N GLY A 134 25.99 7.97 -5.91
CA GLY A 134 24.97 7.74 -6.93
C GLY A 134 24.24 6.39 -6.84
N ALA A 135 24.57 5.52 -5.88
CA ALA A 135 23.91 4.22 -5.74
C ALA A 135 22.42 4.35 -5.36
N ARG A 136 21.54 3.79 -6.19
CA ARG A 136 20.07 3.74 -5.94
C ARG A 136 19.62 2.45 -5.25
N THR A 137 20.58 1.70 -4.72
CA THR A 137 20.33 0.47 -3.98
C THR A 137 21.17 0.49 -2.72
N ARG A 138 20.55 0.15 -1.60
CA ARG A 138 21.19 0.05 -0.29
C ARG A 138 21.05 -1.36 0.27
N GLN A 139 21.94 -1.76 1.15
CA GLN A 139 21.95 -3.06 1.80
C GLN A 139 21.78 -2.89 3.31
N ILE A 140 20.59 -3.15 3.81
CA ILE A 140 20.31 -3.02 5.23
C ILE A 140 20.46 -4.37 5.93
N LEU A 141 20.97 -4.35 7.16
CA LEU A 141 21.01 -5.53 8.01
C LEU A 141 19.67 -5.66 8.74
N ILE A 142 19.04 -6.83 8.66
CA ILE A 142 17.79 -7.16 9.33
C ILE A 142 18.02 -8.47 10.08
N GLY A 143 18.20 -8.40 11.39
CA GLY A 143 18.76 -9.52 12.17
C GLY A 143 20.17 -9.82 11.67
N ASP A 144 20.42 -11.07 11.27
CA ASP A 144 21.72 -11.50 10.72
C ASP A 144 21.75 -11.56 9.18
N HIS A 145 20.67 -11.13 8.52
CA HIS A 145 20.54 -11.17 7.08
C HIS A 145 20.67 -9.79 6.46
N LEU A 146 21.52 -9.70 5.45
CA LEU A 146 21.66 -8.49 4.67
C LEU A 146 20.72 -8.49 3.47
N VAL A 147 19.85 -7.48 3.41
CA VAL A 147 18.80 -7.36 2.40
C VAL A 147 19.02 -6.12 1.55
N LYS A 148 19.01 -6.32 0.22
CA LYS A 148 19.06 -5.23 -0.75
C LYS A 148 17.70 -4.55 -0.88
N ILE A 149 17.67 -3.23 -0.68
CA ILE A 149 16.51 -2.37 -0.88
C ILE A 149 16.76 -1.41 -2.05
N ASN A 150 15.68 -1.03 -2.75
CA ASN A 150 15.75 -0.19 -3.95
C ASN A 150 15.04 1.14 -3.72
N TYR A 151 15.63 2.22 -4.22
CA TYR A 151 15.01 3.54 -4.22
C TYR A 151 13.75 3.57 -5.12
N CYS A 152 12.76 4.36 -4.73
CA CYS A 152 11.59 4.68 -5.54
C CYS A 152 11.62 6.16 -5.90
N HIS A 153 11.66 6.47 -7.20
CA HIS A 153 11.70 7.84 -7.69
C HIS A 153 10.40 8.61 -7.46
N SER A 154 9.24 7.96 -7.63
CA SER A 154 7.93 8.62 -7.47
C SER A 154 7.65 9.00 -6.01
N CYS A 155 7.93 8.08 -5.09
CA CYS A 155 7.68 8.26 -3.65
C CYS A 155 8.87 8.87 -2.89
N ARG A 156 10.04 8.98 -3.54
CA ARG A 156 11.31 9.50 -3.03
C ARG A 156 11.76 8.88 -1.70
N ILE A 157 11.64 7.55 -1.62
CA ILE A 157 12.04 6.75 -0.45
C ILE A 157 12.80 5.50 -0.89
N PHE A 158 13.66 4.99 -0.01
CA PHE A 158 14.10 3.61 -0.11
C PHE A 158 12.97 2.69 0.35
N ARG A 159 12.54 1.80 -0.53
CA ARG A 159 11.41 0.91 -0.26
C ARG A 159 11.79 -0.09 0.85
N PRO A 160 10.98 -0.20 1.93
CA PRO A 160 11.17 -1.27 2.90
C PRO A 160 11.17 -2.65 2.24
N PRO A 161 11.75 -3.68 2.89
CA PRO A 161 11.66 -5.05 2.42
C PRO A 161 10.22 -5.45 2.14
N ARG A 162 9.98 -6.15 1.01
CA ARG A 162 8.66 -6.59 0.54
C ARG A 162 7.71 -5.46 0.07
N ALA A 163 8.10 -4.19 0.17
CA ALA A 163 7.32 -3.09 -0.37
C ALA A 163 7.53 -2.92 -1.88
N SER A 164 6.46 -2.62 -2.61
CA SER A 164 6.48 -2.44 -4.07
C SER A 164 5.77 -1.15 -4.46
N HIS A 165 6.24 -0.50 -5.53
CA HIS A 165 5.56 0.67 -6.09
C HIS A 165 4.47 0.20 -7.06
N CYS A 166 3.23 0.59 -6.80
CA CYS A 166 2.12 0.39 -7.72
C CYS A 166 1.97 1.62 -8.61
N SER A 167 2.25 1.49 -9.90
CA SER A 167 2.15 2.59 -10.88
C SER A 167 0.71 3.05 -11.13
N SER A 168 -0.27 2.16 -10.93
CA SER A 168 -1.70 2.51 -11.07
C SER A 168 -2.18 3.43 -9.95
N CYS A 169 -1.82 3.09 -8.70
CA CYS A 169 -2.13 3.88 -7.50
C CYS A 169 -1.16 5.07 -7.31
N ASP A 170 0.02 5.02 -7.94
CA ASP A 170 1.15 5.93 -7.70
C ASP A 170 1.55 6.00 -6.22
N ASN A 171 1.66 4.84 -5.59
CA ASN A 171 2.02 4.70 -4.18
C ASN A 171 2.91 3.48 -3.98
N CYS A 172 3.89 3.59 -3.07
CA CYS A 172 4.54 2.41 -2.51
C CYS A 172 3.59 1.77 -1.51
N VAL A 173 3.43 0.45 -1.61
CA VAL A 173 2.62 -0.35 -0.70
C VAL A 173 3.47 -1.41 -0.03
N GLY A 174 3.30 -1.58 1.27
CA GLY A 174 3.93 -2.60 2.08
C GLY A 174 2.93 -3.67 2.50
N LYS A 175 3.40 -4.88 2.81
CA LYS A 175 2.56 -5.85 3.50
C LYS A 175 2.45 -5.40 4.96
N SER A 176 1.25 -5.07 5.43
CA SER A 176 0.96 -5.05 6.87
C SER A 176 1.19 -6.46 7.41
N LEU A 177 2.12 -6.59 8.37
CA LEU A 177 2.29 -7.79 9.18
C LEU A 177 1.26 -7.78 10.30
#